data_AF-A0AAU9H658-F1
#
_entry.id   AF-A0AAU9H658-F1
#
_cell.length_a   1.000
_cell.length_b   1.000
_cell.length_c   1.000
_cell.angle_alpha   90.00
_cell.angle_beta   90.00
_cell.angle_gamma   90.00
#
_symmetry.space_group_name_H-M   'P 1'
#
loop_
_entity.id
_entity.type
_entity.pdbx_description
1 polymer ?
#
loop_
_entity_poly.entity_id
_entity_poly.type
_entity_poly.pdbx_seq_one_letter_code
_entity_poly.pdbx_strand_id
1 'polypeptide(L)' 'MTNDDVLLVPVTAVSKKGTDNYVWLYDDETQKIKQVRVKLGNADAKQQKLHQG' A
#
# COMPACT_ATOMS: atom_id res chain seq x y z
N MET A 1 -6.63 -18.98 10.98
CA MET A 1 -5.59 -17.93 10.97
C MET A 1 -5.69 -17.26 9.60
N THR A 2 -6.40 -16.15 9.49
CA THR A 2 -6.35 -15.34 8.27
C THR A 2 -4.97 -14.74 8.22
N ASN A 3 -4.14 -15.20 7.29
CA ASN A 3 -2.89 -14.56 6.98
C ASN A 3 -3.26 -13.24 6.32
N ASP A 4 -3.49 -12.20 7.12
CA ASP A 4 -3.61 -10.83 6.59
C ASP A 4 -2.29 -10.59 5.86
N ASP A 5 -2.32 -10.62 4.53
CA ASP A 5 -1.13 -10.41 3.71
C ASP A 5 -0.64 -8.98 3.95
N VAL A 6 0.29 -8.84 4.90
CA VAL A 6 0.89 -7.57 5.27
C VAL A 6 2.04 -7.29 4.34
N LEU A 7 1.88 -6.27 3.50
CA LEU A 7 2.96 -5.78 2.67
C LEU A 7 3.71 -4.67 3.42
N LEU A 8 5.03 -4.81 3.52
CA LEU A 8 5.92 -3.76 4.02
C LEU A 8 6.46 -2.95 2.85
N VAL A 9 6.18 -1.65 2.83
CA VAL A 9 6.68 -0.72 1.81
C VAL A 9 7.41 0.45 2.44
N PRO A 10 8.33 1.13 1.72
CA PRO A 10 8.83 2.42 2.14
C PRO A 10 7.68 3.42 2.32
N VAL A 11 7.74 4.27 3.36
CA VAL A 11 6.72 5.30 3.60
C VAL A 11 6.52 6.25 2.40
N THR A 12 7.57 6.45 1.59
CA THR A 12 7.55 7.28 0.38
C THR A 12 6.76 6.68 -0.77
N ALA A 13 6.47 5.38 -0.75
CA ALA A 13 5.66 4.71 -1.76
C ALA A 13 4.14 4.96 -1.55
N VAL A 14 3.75 5.45 -0.37
CA VAL A 14 2.36 5.75 -0.04
C VAL A 14 2.03 7.19 -0.43
N SER A 15 1.00 7.34 -1.27
CA SER A 15 0.44 8.64 -1.63
C SER A 15 -0.81 8.92 -0.80
N LYS A 16 -0.88 10.11 -0.20
CA LYS A 16 -2.03 10.56 0.58
C LYS A 16 -2.91 11.49 -0.25
N LYS A 17 -4.22 11.22 -0.27
CA LYS A 17 -5.23 12.10 -0.90
C LYS A 17 -6.38 12.28 0.09
N GLY A 18 -6.45 13.47 0.70
CA GLY A 18 -7.40 13.73 1.79
C GLY A 18 -7.10 12.86 3.01
N THR A 19 -8.09 12.08 3.46
CA THR A 19 -7.95 11.11 4.55
C THR A 19 -7.49 9.73 4.09
N ASP A 20 -7.45 9.51 2.78
CA ASP A 20 -7.18 8.20 2.19
C ASP A 20 -5.73 8.03 1.77
N ASN A 21 -5.27 6.77 1.83
CA ASN A 21 -3.92 6.36 1.49
C ASN A 21 -3.97 5.41 0.29
N TYR A 22 -3.03 5.58 -0.62
CA TYR A 22 -2.97 4.86 -1.88
C TYR A 22 -1.56 4.39 -2.17
N VAL A 23 -1.47 3.29 -2.90
CA VAL A 23 -0.25 2.83 -3.56
C VAL A 23 -0.50 2.67 -5.04
N TRP A 24 0.56 2.79 -5.82
CA TRP A 24 0.54 2.48 -7.25
C TRP A 24 1.10 1.08 -7.43
N LEU A 25 0.31 0.20 -8.03
CA LEU A 25 0.73 -1.12 -8.43
C LEU A 25 0.97 -1.11 -9.94
N TYR A 26 2.12 -1.62 -10.35
CA TYR A 26 2.37 -1.94 -11.74
C TYR A 26 1.87 -3.37 -12.00
N ASP A 27 1.06 -3.52 -13.03
CA ASP A 27 0.50 -4.79 -13.48
C ASP A 27 1.34 -5.25 -14.69
N ASP A 28 2.21 -6.25 -14.48
CA ASP A 28 3.14 -6.74 -15.49
C ASP A 28 2.42 -7.38 -16.70
N GLU A 29 1.23 -7.94 -16.50
CA GLU A 29 0.45 -8.59 -17.56
C GLU A 29 -0.14 -7.57 -18.53
N THR A 30 -0.68 -6.47 -17.99
CA THR A 30 -1.33 -5.42 -18.78
C THR A 30 -0.42 -4.25 -19.08
N GLN A 31 0.77 -4.21 -18.48
CA GLN A 31 1.74 -3.12 -18.51
C GLN A 31 1.17 -1.77 -18.07
N LYS A 32 0.19 -1.79 -17.15
CA LYS A 32 -0.52 -0.59 -16.68
C LYS A 32 -0.29 -0.34 -15.20
N ILE A 33 -0.39 0.93 -14.82
CA ILE A 33 -0.44 1.33 -13.42
C ILE A 33 -1.89 1.35 -12.90
N LYS A 34 -2.10 0.86 -11.69
CA LYS A 34 -3.38 0.92 -10.97
C LYS A 34 -3.16 1.60 -9.63
N GLN A 35 -4.05 2.53 -9.27
CA GLN A 35 -4.04 3.13 -7.95
C GLN A 35 -4.97 2.33 -7.04
N VAL A 36 -4.43 1.84 -5.92
CA VAL A 36 -5.17 1.01 -4.96
C VAL A 36 -5.24 1.71 -3.62
N ARG A 37 -6.44 1.83 -3.06
CA ARG A 37 -6.67 2.35 -1.71
C ARG A 37 -6.23 1.30 -0.69
N VAL A 38 -5.46 1.71 0.31
CA VAL A 38 -4.90 0.82 1.32
C VAL A 38 -5.18 1.33 2.72
N LYS A 39 -5.29 0.40 3.67
CA LYS A 39 -5.32 0.71 5.11
C LYS A 39 -3.90 0.69 5.65
N LEU A 40 -3.51 1.74 6.34
CA LEU A 40 -2.19 1.83 6.98
C LEU A 40 -2.22 1.10 8.32
N GLY A 41 -1.27 0.18 8.50
CA GLY A 41 -0.94 -0.43 9.78
C GLY A 41 0.14 0.34 10.53
N ASN A 42 0.83 -0.33 11.46
CA ASN A 42 1.92 0.27 12.23
C ASN A 42 3.11 0.67 11.32
N ALA A 43 3.77 1.78 11.63
CA ALA A 43 4.89 2.32 10.85
C ALA A 43 6.07 2.67 11.77
N ASP A 44 7.29 2.38 11.33
CA ASP A 44 8.53 2.62 12.11
C ASP A 44 9.34 3.82 11.59
N ALA A 45 8.64 4.79 10.98
CA ALA A 45 9.16 5.99 10.31
C ALA A 45 9.93 5.73 8.99
N LYS A 46 10.39 4.50 8.71
CA LYS A 46 11.02 4.14 7.42
C LYS A 46 10.12 3.24 6.59
N GLN A 47 9.47 2.29 7.24
CA GLN A 47 8.60 1.31 6.64
C GLN A 47 7.16 1.50 7.11
N GLN A 48 6.24 1.19 6.21
CA GLN A 48 4.82 1.24 6.42
C GLN A 48 4.23 -0.14 6.17
N LYS A 49 3.48 -0.65 7.14
CA LYS A 49 2.64 -1.84 6.93
C LYS A 49 1.38 -1.44 6.18
N LEU A 50 1.06 -2.19 5.13
CA LEU A 50 -0.18 -2.09 4.38
C LEU A 50 -1.02 -3.33 4.63
N HIS A 51 -2.30 -3.11 4.86
CA HIS A 51 -3.30 -4.17 4.85
C HIS A 51 -4.15 -4.01 3.58
N GLN A 52 -4.36 -5.12 2.87
CA GLN A 52 -5.41 -5.14 1.85
C GLN A 52 -6.76 -4.92 2.53
N GLY A 53 -7.57 -4.05 1.92
CA GLY A 53 -8.76 -3.46 2.53
C GLY A 53 -9.93 -4.40 2.64
#